data_AF-F7S8N1-F1
#
_entry.id   AF-F7S8N1-F1
#
_cell.length_a   1.000
_cell.length_b   1.000
_cell.length_c   1.000
_cell.angle_alpha   90.00
_cell.angle_beta   90.00
_cell.angle_gamma   90.00
#
_symmetry.space_group_name_H-M   'P 1'
#
loop_
_entity.id
_entity.type
_entity.pdbx_description
1 polymer ?
#
loop_
_entity_poly.entity_id
_entity_poly.type
_entity_poly.pdbx_seq_one_letter_code
_entity_poly.pdbx_strand_id
1 'polypeptide(L)'
;MITWFREVAPIRTKLAVAFGSETFLILAGFLAVIWAGNGGPEGLPVVVGAVTLLWSIVGGYVTWRVITDPFTATIERMESMVAGNYGAPVRFTGYRDCVGRLTRVIDRFREAELARQRAEGEVRAMADREAE
;
A
#
# COMPACT_ATOMS: atom_id res chain seq x y z
N MET A 1 -6.26 0.86 -16.10
CA MET A 1 -6.98 1.39 -14.92
C MET A 1 -6.49 0.78 -13.60
N ILE A 2 -6.25 -0.54 -13.51
CA ILE A 2 -5.74 -1.20 -12.29
C ILE A 2 -4.32 -0.73 -11.90
N THR A 3 -3.42 -0.48 -12.85
CA THR A 3 -2.06 0.06 -12.59
C THR A 3 -2.11 1.47 -12.01
N TRP A 4 -3.00 2.34 -12.52
CA TRP A 4 -3.21 3.67 -11.96
C TRP A 4 -3.71 3.61 -10.51
N PHE A 5 -4.68 2.74 -10.22
CA PHE A 5 -5.17 2.58 -8.85
C PHE A 5 -4.09 2.02 -7.94
N ARG A 6 -3.30 1.04 -8.38
CA ARG A 6 -2.24 0.43 -7.57
C ARG A 6 -1.06 1.37 -7.33
N GLU A 7 -0.56 2.03 -8.38
CA GLU A 7 0.74 2.70 -8.38
C GLU A 7 0.65 4.22 -8.26
N VAL A 8 -0.48 4.84 -8.59
CA VAL A 8 -0.60 6.31 -8.74
C VAL A 8 -1.62 6.93 -7.80
N ALA A 9 -2.73 6.24 -7.52
CA ALA A 9 -3.82 6.79 -6.73
C ALA A 9 -3.39 7.08 -5.27
N PRO A 10 -3.67 8.28 -4.74
CA PRO A 10 -3.43 8.60 -3.33
C PRO A 10 -4.17 7.62 -2.41
N ILE A 11 -3.58 7.31 -1.25
CA ILE A 11 -4.21 6.44 -0.24
C ILE A 11 -5.60 6.98 0.15
N ARG A 12 -5.75 8.30 0.27
CA ARG A 12 -7.06 8.95 0.51
C ARG A 12 -8.09 8.62 -0.55
N THR A 13 -7.70 8.57 -1.83
CA THR A 13 -8.61 8.20 -2.93
C THR A 13 -8.94 6.72 -2.90
N LYS A 14 -7.97 5.85 -2.61
CA LYS A 14 -8.20 4.40 -2.44
C LYS A 14 -9.23 4.12 -1.33
N LEU A 15 -9.04 4.77 -0.17
CA LEU A 15 -9.95 4.66 0.97
C LEU A 15 -11.31 5.30 0.69
N ALA A 16 -11.36 6.43 -0.01
CA ALA A 16 -12.62 7.07 -0.38
C ALA A 16 -13.43 6.22 -1.37
N VAL A 17 -12.78 5.55 -2.32
CA VAL A 17 -13.44 4.62 -3.24
C VAL A 17 -13.95 3.39 -2.51
N ALA A 18 -13.15 2.80 -1.61
CA ALA A 18 -13.60 1.69 -0.77
C ALA A 18 -14.82 2.10 0.07
N PHE A 19 -14.69 3.18 0.84
CA PHE A 19 -15.78 3.71 1.68
C PHE A 19 -17.03 4.06 0.87
N GLY A 20 -16.88 4.75 -0.26
CA GLY A 20 -17.98 5.11 -1.14
C GLY A 20 -18.68 3.89 -1.73
N SER A 21 -17.92 2.87 -2.14
CA SER A 21 -18.48 1.63 -2.69
C SER A 21 -19.28 0.85 -1.64
N GLU A 22 -18.76 0.70 -0.42
CA GLU A 22 -19.48 0.03 0.68
C GLU A 22 -20.73 0.83 1.10
N THR A 23 -20.62 2.16 1.20
CA THR A 23 -21.76 3.03 1.54
C THR A 23 -22.87 2.91 0.51
N PHE A 24 -22.50 2.88 -0.78
CA PHE A 24 -23.44 2.70 -1.88
C PHE A 24 -24.15 1.35 -1.82
N LEU A 25 -23.42 0.28 -1.51
CA LEU A 25 -23.99 -1.07 -1.40
C LEU A 25 -24.93 -1.22 -0.21
N ILE A 26 -24.59 -0.62 0.93
CA ILE A 26 -25.48 -0.57 2.10
C ILE A 26 -26.77 0.18 1.74
N LEU A 27 -26.66 1.32 1.04
CA LEU A 27 -27.83 2.09 0.59
C LEU A 27 -28.68 1.27 -0.40
N ALA A 28 -28.07 0.58 -1.36
CA ALA A 28 -28.78 -0.27 -2.32
C ALA A 28 -29.51 -1.43 -1.63
N GLY A 29 -28.87 -2.08 -0.65
CA GLY A 29 -29.51 -3.11 0.16
C GLY A 29 -30.71 -2.58 0.95
N PHE A 30 -30.57 -1.40 1.57
CA PHE A 30 -31.65 -0.76 2.31
C PHE A 30 -32.86 -0.42 1.42
N LEU A 31 -32.61 0.11 0.22
CA LEU A 31 -33.67 0.41 -0.75
C LEU A 31 -34.35 -0.86 -1.27
N ALA A 32 -33.62 -1.95 -1.46
CA ALA A 32 -34.19 -3.24 -1.86
C ALA A 32 -35.17 -3.78 -0.81
N VAL A 33 -34.85 -3.65 0.49
CA VAL A 33 -35.74 -4.03 1.59
C VAL A 33 -37.01 -3.18 1.62
N ILE A 34 -36.88 -1.85 1.49
CA ILE A 34 -38.05 -0.95 1.42
C ILE A 34 -38.96 -1.34 0.26
N TRP A 35 -38.38 -1.65 -0.91
CA TRP A 35 -39.16 -1.99 -2.08
C TRP A 35 -39.94 -3.31 -1.92
N ALA A 36 -39.32 -4.34 -1.34
CA ALA A 36 -40.03 -5.58 -1.01
C ALA A 36 -41.19 -5.34 -0.03
N GLY A 37 -41.00 -4.46 0.96
CA GLY A 37 -42.08 -4.08 1.90
C GLY A 37 -43.23 -3.29 1.28
N ASN A 38 -43.07 -2.71 0.08
CA ASN A 38 -44.09 -1.95 -0.64
C ASN A 38 -44.73 -2.76 -1.80
N GLY A 39 -44.67 -4.10 -1.76
CA GLY A 39 -45.26 -4.97 -2.76
C GLY A 39 -44.33 -5.34 -3.93
N GLY A 40 -43.03 -5.09 -3.78
CA GLY A 40 -42.02 -5.61 -4.70
C GLY A 40 -41.78 -7.12 -4.54
N PRO A 41 -41.06 -7.77 -5.49
CA PRO A 41 -40.67 -9.16 -5.41
C PRO A 41 -39.82 -9.47 -4.17
N GLU A 42 -40.27 -10.42 -3.36
CA GLU A 42 -39.60 -10.85 -2.10
C GLU A 42 -38.21 -11.47 -2.32
N GLY A 43 -37.91 -11.94 -3.55
CA GLY A 43 -36.61 -12.49 -3.90
C GLY A 43 -35.51 -11.43 -4.13
N LEU A 44 -35.86 -10.17 -4.42
CA LEU A 44 -34.88 -9.13 -4.74
C LEU A 44 -33.94 -8.82 -3.55
N PRO A 45 -34.42 -8.61 -2.31
CA PRO A 45 -33.54 -8.32 -1.18
C PRO A 45 -32.50 -9.42 -0.91
N VAL A 46 -32.88 -10.69 -1.13
CA VAL A 46 -31.97 -11.83 -0.92
C VAL A 46 -30.83 -11.81 -1.94
N VAL A 47 -31.15 -11.58 -3.22
CA VAL A 47 -30.14 -11.49 -4.29
C VAL A 47 -29.23 -10.28 -4.08
N VAL A 48 -29.81 -9.12 -3.78
CA VAL A 48 -29.03 -7.90 -3.51
C VAL A 48 -28.13 -8.09 -2.30
N GLY A 49 -28.66 -8.67 -1.21
CA GLY A 49 -27.89 -8.98 -0.01
C GLY A 49 -26.72 -9.95 -0.25
N ALA A 50 -26.93 -10.97 -1.08
CA ALA A 50 -25.86 -11.90 -1.44
C ALA A 50 -24.74 -11.22 -2.25
N VAL A 51 -25.12 -10.34 -3.20
CA VAL A 51 -24.15 -9.59 -4.01
C VAL A 51 -23.38 -8.56 -3.18
N THR A 52 -24.06 -7.82 -2.30
CA THR A 52 -23.40 -6.85 -1.42
C THR A 52 -22.44 -7.53 -0.46
N LEU A 53 -22.82 -8.65 0.15
CA LEU A 53 -21.95 -9.44 1.02
C LEU A 53 -20.68 -9.90 0.28
N LEU A 54 -20.84 -10.48 -0.90
CA LEU A 54 -19.72 -10.98 -1.70
C LEU A 54 -18.80 -9.84 -2.11
N TRP A 55 -19.36 -8.69 -2.49
CA TRP A 55 -18.58 -7.50 -2.78
C TRP A 55 -17.82 -6.99 -1.56
N SER A 56 -18.45 -6.87 -0.40
CA SER A 56 -17.79 -6.36 0.81
C SER A 56 -16.63 -7.26 1.25
N ILE A 57 -16.77 -8.58 1.12
CA ILE A 57 -15.70 -9.53 1.42
C ILE A 57 -14.51 -9.31 0.47
N VAL A 58 -14.78 -9.30 -0.84
CA VAL A 58 -13.71 -9.21 -1.84
C VAL A 58 -13.08 -7.80 -1.86
N GLY A 59 -13.90 -6.76 -1.91
CA GLY A 59 -13.49 -5.36 -1.94
C GLY A 59 -12.74 -4.94 -0.68
N GLY A 60 -13.23 -5.34 0.49
CA GLY A 60 -12.56 -5.12 1.77
C GLY A 60 -11.20 -5.82 1.83
N TYR A 61 -11.14 -7.11 1.47
CA TYR A 61 -9.90 -7.88 1.49
C TYR A 61 -8.84 -7.32 0.54
N VAL A 62 -9.23 -6.98 -0.70
CA VAL A 62 -8.30 -6.41 -1.70
C VAL A 62 -7.78 -5.05 -1.24
N THR A 63 -8.65 -4.18 -0.73
CA THR A 63 -8.24 -2.85 -0.25
C THR A 63 -7.27 -2.97 0.92
N TRP A 64 -7.55 -3.87 1.86
CA TRP A 64 -6.68 -4.13 2.99
C TRP A 64 -5.29 -4.59 2.55
N ARG A 65 -5.20 -5.64 1.72
CA ARG A 65 -3.93 -6.16 1.18
C ARG A 65 -3.13 -5.09 0.43
N VAL A 66 -3.78 -4.35 -0.46
CA VAL A 66 -3.11 -3.33 -1.29
C VAL A 66 -2.51 -2.20 -0.46
N ILE A 67 -3.06 -1.91 0.72
CA ILE A 67 -2.56 -0.87 1.61
C ILE A 67 -1.54 -1.46 2.60
N THR A 68 -1.86 -2.54 3.31
CA THR A 68 -1.02 -3.03 4.41
C THR A 68 0.31 -3.63 3.92
N ASP A 69 0.30 -4.43 2.85
CA ASP A 69 1.49 -5.10 2.33
C ASP A 69 2.66 -4.15 1.99
N PRO A 70 2.47 -3.04 1.25
CA PRO A 70 3.57 -2.14 0.95
C PRO A 70 4.05 -1.36 2.18
N PHE A 71 3.18 -1.11 3.17
CA PHE A 71 3.58 -0.45 4.41
C PHE A 71 4.47 -1.35 5.27
N THR A 72 4.05 -2.59 5.54
CA THR A 72 4.85 -3.52 6.35
C THR A 72 6.19 -3.84 5.68
N ALA A 73 6.19 -4.08 4.37
CA ALA A 73 7.43 -4.29 3.61
C ALA A 73 8.39 -3.10 3.65
N THR A 74 7.88 -1.87 3.81
CA THR A 74 8.73 -0.67 3.97
C THR A 74 9.35 -0.61 5.37
N ILE A 75 8.60 -0.99 6.41
CA ILE A 75 9.10 -1.04 7.80
C ILE A 75 10.17 -2.12 7.94
N GLU A 76 9.90 -3.34 7.47
CA GLU A 76 10.88 -4.44 7.48
C GLU A 76 12.18 -4.02 6.78
N ARG A 77 12.08 -3.22 5.71
CA ARG A 77 13.27 -2.69 5.04
C ARG A 77 14.01 -1.68 5.90
N MET A 78 13.33 -0.78 6.60
CA MET A 78 13.99 0.13 7.54
C MET A 78 14.68 -0.63 8.68
N GLU A 79 14.02 -1.63 9.26
CA GLU A 79 14.59 -2.46 10.33
C GLU A 79 15.86 -3.17 9.85
N SER A 80 15.84 -3.73 8.64
CA SER A 80 17.04 -4.34 8.07
C SER A 80 18.17 -3.34 7.80
N MET A 81 17.88 -2.08 7.47
CA MET A 81 18.92 -1.04 7.33
C MET A 81 19.48 -0.63 8.70
N VAL A 82 18.66 -0.57 9.74
CA VAL A 82 19.13 -0.33 11.12
C VAL A 82 20.05 -1.48 11.58
N ALA A 83 19.79 -2.71 11.15
CA ALA A 83 20.68 -3.85 11.35
C ALA A 83 21.96 -3.83 10.48
N GLY A 84 22.21 -2.74 9.73
CA GLY A 84 23.41 -2.56 8.90
C GLY A 84 23.29 -3.13 7.47
N ASN A 85 22.13 -3.68 7.08
CA ASN A 85 21.95 -4.27 5.76
C ASN A 85 21.47 -3.23 4.73
N TYR A 86 22.40 -2.49 4.15
CA TYR A 86 22.14 -1.49 3.10
C TYR A 86 22.21 -2.04 1.67
N GLY A 87 22.56 -3.32 1.47
CA GLY A 87 22.80 -3.89 0.13
C GLY A 87 21.54 -4.11 -0.71
N ALA A 88 20.38 -4.34 -0.08
CA ALA A 88 19.15 -4.64 -0.81
C ALA A 88 18.40 -3.38 -1.31
N PRO A 89 17.77 -3.45 -2.51
CA PRO A 89 17.00 -2.34 -3.06
C PRO A 89 15.77 -2.02 -2.20
N VAL A 90 15.39 -0.73 -2.12
CA VAL A 90 14.13 -0.31 -1.50
C VAL A 90 13.02 -0.55 -2.53
N ARG A 91 12.01 -1.35 -2.15
CA ARG A 91 10.87 -1.66 -3.02
C ARG A 91 9.93 -0.45 -3.16
N PHE A 92 9.11 -0.45 -4.22
CA PHE A 92 8.03 0.51 -4.46
C PHE A 92 8.44 1.96 -4.76
N THR A 93 9.72 2.22 -5.03
CA THR A 93 10.24 3.56 -5.41
C THR A 93 9.61 4.11 -6.70
N GLY A 94 9.06 3.24 -7.56
CA GLY A 94 8.31 3.61 -8.77
C GLY A 94 6.88 4.10 -8.53
N TYR A 95 6.32 3.93 -7.32
CA TYR A 95 4.96 4.37 -7.05
C TYR A 95 4.88 5.91 -6.96
N ARG A 96 3.78 6.50 -7.43
CA ARG A 96 3.52 7.95 -7.33
C ARG A 96 2.69 8.33 -6.09
N ASP A 97 2.21 7.34 -5.36
CA ASP A 97 1.45 7.54 -4.13
C ASP A 97 2.34 7.92 -2.93
N CYS A 98 1.72 8.03 -1.74
CA CYS A 98 2.42 8.38 -0.51
C CYS A 98 3.54 7.39 -0.17
N VAL A 99 3.35 6.09 -0.43
CA VAL A 99 4.35 5.06 -0.17
C VAL A 99 5.52 5.20 -1.13
N GLY A 100 5.24 5.47 -2.41
CA GLY A 100 6.27 5.74 -3.40
C GLY A 100 7.12 6.97 -3.07
N ARG A 101 6.49 8.05 -2.56
CA ARG A 101 7.25 9.22 -2.08
C ARG A 101 8.12 8.88 -0.87
N LEU A 102 7.58 8.13 0.09
CA LEU A 102 8.31 7.71 1.29
C LEU A 102 9.51 6.83 0.92
N THR A 103 9.29 5.79 0.11
CA THR A 103 10.33 4.84 -0.33
C THR A 103 11.45 5.50 -1.12
N ARG A 104 11.17 6.52 -1.95
CA ARG A 104 12.23 7.32 -2.60
C ARG A 104 13.11 8.09 -1.62
N VAL A 105 12.53 8.64 -0.54
CA VAL A 105 13.31 9.33 0.49
C VAL A 105 14.23 8.33 1.22
N ILE A 106 13.68 7.15 1.55
CA ILE A 106 14.43 6.06 2.17
C ILE A 106 15.57 5.58 1.28
N ASP A 107 15.32 5.45 -0.03
CA ASP A 107 16.32 5.01 -1.01
C ASP A 107 17.50 5.98 -1.09
N ARG A 108 17.25 7.30 -1.10
CA ARG A 108 18.30 8.32 -1.02
C ARG A 108 19.09 8.24 0.28
N PHE A 109 18.44 7.95 1.39
CA PHE A 109 19.13 7.76 2.68
C PHE A 109 20.06 6.54 2.63
N ARG A 110 19.59 5.42 2.05
CA ARG A 110 20.42 4.23 1.84
C ARG A 110 21.64 4.53 0.96
N GLU A 111 21.44 5.26 -0.13
CA GLU A 111 22.54 5.65 -1.03
C GLU A 111 23.57 6.55 -0.34
N ALA A 112 23.12 7.51 0.49
CA ALA A 112 24.00 8.36 1.26
C ALA A 112 24.86 7.56 2.25
N GLU A 113 24.26 6.58 2.95
CA GLU A 113 25.01 5.74 3.88
C GLU A 113 26.03 4.82 3.17
N LEU A 114 25.64 4.24 2.02
CA LEU A 114 26.57 3.46 1.19
C LEU A 114 27.74 4.30 0.68
N ALA A 115 27.49 5.56 0.30
CA ALA A 115 28.54 6.49 -0.11
C ALA A 115 29.48 6.82 1.06
N ARG A 116 28.93 7.02 2.27
CA ARG A 116 29.71 7.26 3.48
C ARG A 116 30.63 6.08 3.81
N GLN A 117 30.11 4.85 3.77
CA GLN A 117 30.91 3.64 4.02
C GLN A 117 32.04 3.45 3.01
N ARG A 118 31.82 3.78 1.73
CA ARG A 118 32.87 3.73 0.71
C ARG A 118 33.98 4.75 1.00
N ALA A 119 33.60 5.99 1.31
CA ALA A 119 34.56 7.04 1.64
C ALA A 119 35.38 6.69 2.89
N GLU A 120 34.75 6.17 3.94
CA GLU A 120 35.46 5.71 5.15
C GLU A 120 36.41 4.54 4.85
N GLY A 121 36.02 3.61 3.97
CA GLY A 121 36.87 2.52 3.52
C GLY A 121 38.10 2.99 2.74
N GLU A 122 37.93 3.98 1.85
CA GLU A 122 39.03 4.59 1.09
C GLU A 122 40.01 5.33 2.01
N VAL A 123 39.51 6.08 3.00
CA VAL A 123 40.36 6.77 3.99
C VAL A 123 41.16 5.77 4.83
N ARG A 124 40.52 4.69 5.29
CA ARG A 124 41.24 3.63 6.05
C ARG A 124 42.32 2.96 5.19
N ALA A 125 42.01 2.64 3.93
CA ALA A 125 42.97 2.05 3.02
C ALA A 125 44.16 2.98 2.68
N MET A 126 43.96 4.30 2.67
CA MET A 126 45.07 5.26 2.54
C MET A 126 45.95 5.30 3.79
N ALA A 127 45.35 5.32 4.98
CA ALA A 127 46.09 5.31 6.24
C ALA A 127 46.94 4.04 6.40
N ASP A 128 46.41 2.87 6.01
CA ASP A 128 47.14 1.61 6.07
C ASP A 128 48.35 1.59 5.10
N ARG A 129 48.24 2.25 3.93
CA ARG A 129 49.35 2.36 2.96
C ARG A 129 50.46 3.31 3.38
N GLU A 130 50.15 4.32 4.19
CA GLU A 130 51.16 5.24 4.74
C GLU A 130 51.90 4.65 5.95
N ALA A 131 51.37 3.56 6.53
CA ALA A 131 51.96 2.86 7.67
C ALA A 131 52.93 1.73 7.29
N GLU A 132 52.96 1.31 6.01
CA GLU A 132 53.91 0.35 5.43
C GLU A 132 55.15 1.04 4.84
#